data_AF-A0A5C3PRN7-F1
#
_entry.id   AF-A0A5C3PRN7-F1
#
_cell.length_a   1.000
_cell.length_b   1.000
_cell.length_c   1.000
_cell.angle_alpha   90.00
_cell.angle_beta   90.00
_cell.angle_gamma   90.00
#
_symmetry.space_group_name_H-M   'P 1'
#
loop_
_entity.id
_entity.type
_entity.pdbx_description
1 polymer ?
#
loop_
_entity_poly.entity_id
_entity_poly.type
_entity_poly.pdbx_seq_one_letter_code
_entity_poly.pdbx_strand_id
1 'polypeptide(L)'
;MNHPAKPYTPIFARWKGYEGGDPKNRREFVKRAHVYEVIQRPVEPLAVGMKVTIYAVSPATYCSSHAPEDQLEAYDAHIVGRIVRIVGWSGETVQLEVKNECWKNIVRRAQVDILYLPDISVRRLAHWRAGVGPTAARDDALDGRRVSVLPPNIWSYHWPGIPRARSSDKAMDKQVTQHRGGRRRKYPWLKDLPNLPIDVLIEIFGCLHPKDLLSFVRSCKDFCRFLFHPKHDFIWREARKQVEGMPNCPPFLSERAYAHLAFSWHCRTCAKKNVRDVLWPWFARYCSTCLPDVKTIVAPLNDIDKSLTKDDGHYSLFNVVNPTEYALLHLSAIADLTYSMARRGSNSAKCNQFHRPQVEQFTREWAEAKTKNARNELLKKQRALVKERDHHAELCAEWYSNKTMDRYIVLERVRLERVWDTIDKLKAEGWGPEIEWLDWSRAYYLDNRPDIWQATKLTDRAFQKILIRLLPELDEWRKDRLAGKPAPSAIYYRRPSERYAF
;
A
#
# COMPACT_ATOMS: atom_id res chain seq x y z
N MET A 1 41.45 -6.29 -20.52
CA MET A 1 40.63 -7.51 -20.64
C MET A 1 39.20 -7.12 -20.30
N ASN A 2 38.30 -7.23 -21.28
CA ASN A 2 36.93 -6.70 -21.23
C ASN A 2 36.06 -7.50 -20.26
N HIS A 3 35.61 -6.86 -19.18
CA HIS A 3 34.55 -7.40 -18.33
C HIS A 3 33.24 -7.53 -19.13
N PRO A 4 32.55 -8.68 -19.14
CA PRO A 4 31.23 -8.78 -19.76
C PRO A 4 30.24 -7.92 -18.95
N ALA A 5 29.60 -6.97 -19.63
CA ALA A 5 28.69 -5.99 -19.04
C ALA A 5 27.52 -6.67 -18.30
N LYS A 6 27.26 -6.23 -17.05
CA LYS A 6 26.05 -6.55 -16.30
C LYS A 6 24.82 -6.22 -17.16
N PRO A 7 23.77 -7.07 -17.24
CA PRO A 7 22.67 -6.83 -18.18
C PRO A 7 21.82 -5.59 -17.83
N TYR A 8 21.86 -5.11 -16.59
CA TYR A 8 21.23 -3.88 -16.11
C TYR A 8 22.07 -3.25 -14.98
N THR A 9 22.32 -1.95 -15.03
CA THR A 9 23.03 -1.18 -13.99
C THR A 9 22.08 -0.89 -12.81
N PRO A 10 22.43 -1.25 -11.56
CA PRO A 10 21.57 -0.98 -10.41
C PRO A 10 21.57 0.51 -10.04
N ILE A 11 20.38 1.03 -9.74
CA ILE A 11 20.16 2.37 -9.21
C ILE A 11 19.41 2.23 -7.89
N PHE A 12 20.00 2.70 -6.80
CA PHE A 12 19.34 2.74 -5.50
C PHE A 12 18.72 4.13 -5.32
N ALA A 13 17.40 4.16 -5.22
CA ALA A 13 16.68 5.42 -5.25
C ALA A 13 15.44 5.42 -4.35
N ARG A 14 15.19 6.54 -3.69
CA ARG A 14 14.01 6.78 -2.86
C ARG A 14 12.86 7.26 -3.73
N TRP A 15 11.67 6.72 -3.56
CA TRP A 15 10.49 7.22 -4.29
C TRP A 15 10.08 8.60 -3.76
N LYS A 16 9.89 9.59 -4.65
CA LYS A 16 9.48 10.96 -4.29
C LYS A 16 8.00 11.24 -4.52
N GLY A 17 7.36 10.52 -5.44
CA GLY A 17 6.02 10.88 -5.90
C GLY A 17 5.76 10.50 -7.36
N TYR A 18 4.76 11.15 -7.94
CA TYR A 18 4.47 11.09 -9.37
C TYR A 18 4.85 12.39 -10.05
N GLU A 19 5.21 12.31 -11.34
CA GLU A 19 5.46 13.48 -12.18
C GLU A 19 4.21 14.39 -12.18
N GLY A 20 4.38 15.64 -11.75
CA GLY A 20 3.30 16.63 -11.69
C GLY A 20 2.28 16.43 -10.55
N GLY A 21 2.63 15.70 -9.49
CA GLY A 21 1.79 15.48 -8.30
C GLY A 21 0.92 14.22 -8.39
N ASP A 22 -0.01 14.02 -7.45
CA ASP A 22 -0.75 12.77 -7.38
C ASP A 22 -1.74 12.55 -8.55
N PRO A 23 -1.84 11.31 -9.08
CA PRO A 23 -2.77 10.98 -10.14
C PRO A 23 -4.22 11.07 -9.63
N LYS A 24 -5.06 11.84 -10.31
CA LYS A 24 -6.46 12.06 -9.92
C LYS A 24 -7.37 10.90 -10.34
N ASN A 25 -6.89 10.00 -11.20
CA ASN A 25 -7.65 8.84 -11.67
C ASN A 25 -6.74 7.71 -12.18
N ARG A 26 -7.30 6.51 -12.39
CA ARG A 26 -6.54 5.31 -12.80
C ARG A 26 -5.87 5.44 -14.18
N ARG A 27 -6.46 6.18 -15.13
CA ARG A 27 -5.85 6.39 -16.45
C ARG A 27 -4.62 7.28 -16.34
N GLU A 28 -4.66 8.25 -15.45
CA GLU A 28 -3.56 9.14 -15.10
C GLU A 28 -2.49 8.41 -14.29
N PHE A 29 -2.88 7.57 -13.34
CA PHE A 29 -1.97 6.70 -12.59
C PHE A 29 -1.10 5.82 -13.51
N VAL A 30 -1.68 5.22 -14.55
CA VAL A 30 -0.93 4.37 -15.51
C VAL A 30 -0.04 5.18 -16.46
N LYS A 31 -0.39 6.45 -16.71
CA LYS A 31 0.33 7.33 -17.64
C LYS A 31 1.44 8.15 -16.99
N ARG A 32 1.28 8.55 -15.72
CA ARG A 32 2.24 9.39 -15.00
C ARG A 32 3.51 8.60 -14.67
N ALA A 33 4.66 9.26 -14.81
CA ALA A 33 5.92 8.67 -14.42
C ALA A 33 6.07 8.67 -12.89
N HIS A 34 6.60 7.59 -12.34
CA HIS A 34 7.04 7.57 -10.94
C HIS A 34 8.39 8.28 -10.83
N VAL A 35 8.53 9.22 -9.90
CA VAL A 35 9.78 9.97 -9.69
C VAL A 35 10.55 9.34 -8.54
N TYR A 36 11.83 9.07 -8.78
CA TYR A 36 12.78 8.49 -7.83
C TYR A 36 13.97 9.42 -7.68
N GLU A 37 14.49 9.55 -6.47
CA GLU A 37 15.70 10.29 -6.13
C GLU A 37 16.83 9.31 -5.86
N VAL A 38 17.91 9.39 -6.63
CA VAL A 38 19.09 8.55 -6.44
C VAL A 38 19.78 8.97 -5.15
N ILE A 39 19.91 8.00 -4.24
CA ILE A 39 20.55 8.22 -2.95
C ILE A 39 21.99 7.69 -2.92
N GLN A 40 22.36 6.83 -3.86
CA GLN A 40 23.70 6.25 -3.94
C GLN A 40 24.35 6.54 -5.28
N ARG A 41 25.65 6.87 -5.26
CA ARG A 41 26.47 6.96 -6.47
C ARG A 41 26.32 5.67 -7.32
N PRO A 42 25.92 5.80 -8.60
CA PRO A 42 25.90 4.68 -9.52
C PRO A 42 27.27 4.03 -9.66
N VAL A 43 27.30 2.71 -9.83
CA VAL A 43 28.56 1.95 -10.03
C VAL A 43 29.28 2.41 -11.30
N GLU A 44 28.51 2.80 -12.32
CA GLU A 44 29.00 3.36 -13.58
C GLU A 44 28.17 4.60 -13.93
N PRO A 45 28.76 5.64 -14.56
CA PRO A 45 28.05 6.86 -14.91
C PRO A 45 26.88 6.59 -15.85
N LEU A 46 25.69 7.04 -15.49
CA LEU A 46 24.47 6.80 -16.25
C LEU A 46 24.48 7.57 -17.58
N ALA A 47 23.93 6.95 -18.62
CA ALA A 47 23.82 7.53 -19.94
C ALA A 47 22.54 7.08 -20.65
N VAL A 48 22.04 7.92 -21.57
CA VAL A 48 20.93 7.55 -22.45
C VAL A 48 21.31 6.29 -23.23
N GLY A 49 20.38 5.34 -23.30
CA GLY A 49 20.57 4.03 -23.90
C GLY A 49 21.00 2.94 -22.91
N MET A 50 21.45 3.28 -21.69
CA MET A 50 21.83 2.28 -20.69
C MET A 50 20.61 1.53 -20.16
N LYS A 51 20.82 0.23 -19.91
CA LYS A 51 19.86 -0.64 -19.24
C LYS A 51 20.05 -0.53 -17.75
N VAL A 52 18.98 -0.29 -17.00
CA VAL A 52 19.01 -0.03 -15.55
C VAL A 52 17.92 -0.79 -14.80
N THR A 53 18.18 -1.07 -13.54
CA THR A 53 17.22 -1.60 -12.57
C THR A 53 17.14 -0.64 -11.39
N ILE A 54 15.93 -0.17 -11.05
CA ILE A 54 15.72 0.69 -9.89
C ILE A 54 15.34 -0.17 -8.68
N TYR A 55 16.20 -0.13 -7.66
CA TYR A 55 15.91 -0.64 -6.33
C TYR A 55 15.38 0.51 -5.49
N ALA A 56 14.11 0.40 -5.10
CA ALA A 56 13.49 1.40 -4.25
C ALA A 56 13.98 1.20 -2.81
N VAL A 57 14.34 2.29 -2.13
CA VAL A 57 14.71 2.24 -0.71
C VAL A 57 13.57 2.72 0.17
N SER A 58 13.34 2.02 1.28
CA SER A 58 12.36 2.37 2.32
C SER A 58 12.90 2.05 3.72
N PRO A 59 12.39 2.66 4.79
CA PRO A 59 12.84 2.37 6.16
C PRO A 59 12.76 0.87 6.52
N ALA A 60 13.83 0.33 7.10
CA ALA A 60 14.00 -1.03 7.59
C ALA A 60 12.94 -1.41 8.63
N THR A 61 12.63 -0.48 9.54
CA THR A 61 11.45 -0.52 10.40
C THR A 61 10.38 0.36 9.78
N TYR A 62 9.47 -0.25 9.01
CA TYR A 62 8.37 0.42 8.31
C TYR A 62 7.46 1.20 9.28
N CYS A 63 7.82 2.45 9.58
CA CYS A 63 6.97 3.43 10.23
C CYS A 63 7.18 4.86 9.71
N SER A 64 8.40 5.29 9.33
CA SER A 64 8.67 6.72 9.05
C SER A 64 9.21 7.07 7.68
N SER A 65 8.58 7.98 6.92
CA SER A 65 9.17 8.58 5.71
C SER A 65 10.41 9.44 5.97
N HIS A 66 10.74 9.69 7.25
CA HIS A 66 11.88 10.48 7.71
C HIS A 66 12.95 9.62 8.42
N ALA A 67 12.93 8.30 8.22
CA ALA A 67 13.95 7.44 8.80
C ALA A 67 15.35 7.92 8.34
N PRO A 68 16.33 7.98 9.26
CA PRO A 68 17.69 8.34 8.89
C PRO A 68 18.22 7.33 7.87
N GLU A 69 19.10 7.80 6.99
CA GLU A 69 19.50 7.09 5.76
C GLU A 69 20.15 5.72 6.04
N ASP A 70 20.73 5.56 7.24
CA ASP A 70 21.31 4.33 7.78
C ASP A 70 20.29 3.25 8.16
N GLN A 71 19.01 3.59 8.17
CA GLN A 71 17.89 2.68 8.44
C GLN A 71 17.08 2.38 7.19
N LEU A 72 17.60 2.59 5.97
CA LEU A 72 16.89 2.27 4.72
C LEU A 72 17.25 0.85 4.20
N GLU A 73 16.23 0.05 3.88
CA GLU A 73 16.30 -1.22 3.17
C GLU A 73 15.90 -1.05 1.69
N ALA A 74 16.69 -1.63 0.79
CA ALA A 74 16.36 -1.70 -0.63
C ALA A 74 15.42 -2.89 -0.93
N TYR A 75 14.37 -2.64 -1.70
CA TYR A 75 13.49 -3.66 -2.27
C TYR A 75 13.37 -3.53 -3.79
N ASP A 76 13.05 -4.62 -4.48
CA ASP A 76 12.86 -4.63 -5.93
C ASP A 76 11.50 -3.98 -6.28
N ALA A 77 11.54 -2.80 -6.88
CA ALA A 77 10.35 -2.07 -7.32
C ALA A 77 9.79 -2.58 -8.66
N HIS A 78 10.41 -3.61 -9.26
CA HIS A 78 10.09 -4.09 -10.61
C HIS A 78 10.11 -2.96 -11.67
N ILE A 79 11.06 -2.02 -11.55
CA ILE A 79 11.36 -1.04 -12.60
C ILE A 79 12.68 -1.44 -13.24
N VAL A 80 12.57 -2.13 -14.37
CA VAL A 80 13.70 -2.69 -15.12
C VAL A 80 13.52 -2.28 -16.57
N GLY A 81 14.48 -1.57 -17.13
CA GLY A 81 14.33 -1.03 -18.47
C GLY A 81 15.49 -0.17 -18.94
N ARG A 82 15.21 0.80 -19.81
CA ARG A 82 16.25 1.60 -20.48
C ARG A 82 16.08 3.09 -20.21
N ILE A 83 17.18 3.79 -19.96
CA ILE A 83 17.22 5.25 -19.95
C ILE A 83 16.97 5.72 -21.39
N VAL A 84 15.85 6.40 -21.64
CA VAL A 84 15.44 6.80 -22.99
C VAL A 84 15.81 8.23 -23.33
N ARG A 85 15.87 9.13 -22.33
CA ARG A 85 16.24 10.54 -22.53
C ARG A 85 16.55 11.24 -21.20
N ILE A 86 17.13 12.42 -21.32
CA ILE A 86 17.23 13.42 -20.24
C ILE A 86 15.98 14.30 -20.33
N VAL A 87 15.21 14.39 -19.25
CA VAL A 87 13.95 15.17 -19.20
C VAL A 87 14.23 16.65 -19.02
N GLY A 88 15.18 16.96 -18.14
CA GLY A 88 15.56 18.32 -17.76
C GLY A 88 16.58 18.30 -16.62
N TRP A 89 16.85 19.48 -16.08
CA TRP A 89 17.73 19.68 -14.93
C TRP A 89 17.26 20.87 -14.09
N SER A 90 17.63 20.88 -12.82
CA SER A 90 17.39 21.99 -11.90
C SER A 90 18.58 22.14 -10.98
N GLY A 91 19.31 23.25 -11.12
CA GLY A 91 20.56 23.48 -10.38
C GLY A 91 21.58 22.37 -10.65
N GLU A 92 21.88 21.59 -9.61
CA GLU A 92 22.84 20.48 -9.64
C GLU A 92 22.20 19.14 -10.00
N THR A 93 20.88 19.04 -10.11
CA THR A 93 20.17 17.77 -10.32
C THR A 93 19.77 17.58 -11.78
N VAL A 94 20.04 16.41 -12.34
CA VAL A 94 19.61 15.97 -13.68
C VAL A 94 18.52 14.92 -13.54
N GLN A 95 17.47 15.04 -14.36
CA GLN A 95 16.36 14.10 -14.39
C GLN A 95 16.43 13.20 -15.63
N LEU A 96 16.47 11.88 -15.42
CA LEU A 96 16.56 10.86 -16.46
C LEU A 96 15.23 10.10 -16.58
N GLU A 97 14.72 9.89 -17.79
CA GLU A 97 13.53 9.06 -18.02
C GLU A 97 13.93 7.61 -18.31
N VAL A 98 13.39 6.69 -17.52
CA VAL A 98 13.51 5.24 -17.68
C VAL A 98 12.20 4.70 -18.22
N LYS A 99 12.24 4.10 -19.42
CA LYS A 99 11.11 3.31 -19.93
C LYS A 99 11.13 1.97 -19.23
N ASN A 100 10.09 1.68 -18.44
CA ASN A 100 9.98 0.40 -17.76
C ASN A 100 9.58 -0.69 -18.75
N GLU A 101 10.42 -1.71 -18.87
CA GLU A 101 10.21 -2.88 -19.72
C GLU A 101 9.65 -4.06 -18.90
N CYS A 102 9.50 -3.92 -17.58
CA CYS A 102 8.89 -4.92 -16.72
C CYS A 102 7.38 -5.00 -16.98
N TRP A 103 6.88 -6.20 -17.25
CA TRP A 103 5.46 -6.45 -17.49
C TRP A 103 4.67 -6.68 -16.19
N LYS A 104 5.34 -7.13 -15.11
CA LYS A 104 4.76 -7.31 -13.76
C LYS A 104 4.41 -5.98 -13.10
N ASN A 105 5.05 -4.89 -13.54
CA ASN A 105 4.78 -3.56 -13.06
C ASN A 105 3.92 -2.78 -14.08
N ILE A 106 2.80 -2.24 -13.61
CA ILE A 106 1.87 -1.45 -14.41
C ILE A 106 2.44 -0.07 -14.78
N VAL A 107 3.48 0.39 -14.08
CA VAL A 107 4.20 1.63 -14.33
C VAL A 107 5.02 1.48 -15.61
N ARG A 108 4.76 2.32 -16.62
CA ARG A 108 5.44 2.25 -17.92
C ARG A 108 6.63 3.21 -18.05
N ARG A 109 6.67 4.26 -17.24
CA ARG A 109 7.73 5.27 -17.23
C ARG A 109 8.12 5.59 -15.79
N ALA A 110 9.40 5.74 -15.56
CA ALA A 110 9.95 6.24 -14.31
C ALA A 110 10.90 7.40 -14.61
N GLN A 111 11.01 8.35 -13.70
CA GLN A 111 11.97 9.44 -13.73
C GLN A 111 12.92 9.26 -12.56
N VAL A 112 14.20 9.52 -12.81
CA VAL A 112 15.27 9.35 -11.84
C VAL A 112 16.00 10.68 -11.74
N ASP A 113 15.87 11.33 -10.58
CA ASP A 113 16.58 12.54 -10.20
C ASP A 113 17.94 12.16 -9.61
N ILE A 114 19.03 12.67 -10.16
CA ILE A 114 20.39 12.38 -9.71
C ILE A 114 21.25 13.64 -9.74
N LEU A 115 22.09 13.83 -8.71
CA LEU A 115 23.07 14.93 -8.71
C LEU A 115 24.06 14.76 -9.87
N TYR A 116 24.34 15.84 -10.58
CA TYR A 116 25.21 15.85 -11.74
C TYR A 116 26.67 15.98 -11.32
N LEU A 117 27.36 14.85 -11.36
CA LEU A 117 28.80 14.74 -11.24
C LEU A 117 29.30 14.19 -12.58
N PRO A 118 29.92 15.02 -13.44
CA PRO A 118 30.36 14.61 -14.77
C PRO A 118 31.24 13.36 -14.71
N ASP A 119 30.88 12.34 -15.49
CA ASP A 119 31.62 11.07 -15.59
C ASP A 119 31.71 10.28 -14.26
N ILE A 120 30.89 10.66 -13.28
CA ILE A 120 30.79 10.02 -11.97
C ILE A 120 29.36 9.49 -11.78
N SER A 121 28.35 10.34 -11.89
CA SER A 121 26.94 9.96 -11.73
C SER A 121 26.23 9.86 -13.08
N VAL A 122 26.54 10.78 -13.99
CA VAL A 122 26.02 10.84 -15.36
C VAL A 122 27.19 11.11 -16.30
N ARG A 123 27.26 10.37 -17.41
CA ARG A 123 28.31 10.58 -18.43
C ARG A 123 28.25 12.00 -18.96
N ARG A 124 29.41 12.64 -19.15
CA ARG A 124 29.50 14.04 -19.58
C ARG A 124 28.67 14.30 -20.84
N LEU A 125 27.84 15.33 -20.75
CA LEU A 125 26.89 15.69 -21.79
C LEU A 125 27.57 16.65 -22.78
N ALA A 126 28.25 16.09 -23.78
CA ALA A 126 29.11 16.83 -24.71
C ALA A 126 28.41 17.87 -25.61
N HIS A 127 27.07 17.90 -25.64
CA HIS A 127 26.29 18.68 -26.61
C HIS A 127 25.69 19.98 -26.06
N TRP A 128 26.04 20.37 -24.83
CA TRP A 128 25.37 21.44 -24.11
C TRP A 128 26.21 22.72 -24.17
N ARG A 129 25.58 23.85 -24.49
CA ARG A 129 26.29 25.14 -24.57
C ARG A 129 26.75 25.56 -23.17
N ALA A 130 27.91 26.21 -23.08
CA ALA A 130 28.38 26.80 -21.82
C ALA A 130 27.28 27.71 -21.22
N GLY A 131 26.89 27.46 -19.97
CA GLY A 131 25.82 28.17 -19.27
C GLY A 131 24.39 27.65 -19.47
N VAL A 132 24.17 26.63 -20.31
CA VAL A 132 22.83 26.05 -20.58
C VAL A 132 22.77 24.60 -20.10
N GLY A 133 23.24 24.32 -18.88
CA GLY A 133 23.26 22.96 -18.32
C GLY A 133 23.26 22.84 -16.81
N PRO A 134 23.23 21.62 -16.25
CA PRO A 134 23.32 21.40 -14.82
C PRO A 134 24.66 21.92 -14.29
N THR A 135 24.62 22.54 -13.13
CA THR A 135 25.82 22.85 -12.36
C THR A 135 26.43 21.55 -11.85
N ALA A 136 27.76 21.41 -11.89
CA ALA A 136 28.40 20.25 -11.29
C ALA A 136 28.24 20.32 -9.76
N ALA A 137 27.70 19.27 -9.18
CA ALA A 137 27.64 19.10 -7.73
C ALA A 137 29.06 18.95 -7.15
N ARG A 138 29.20 19.11 -5.83
CA ARG A 138 30.46 18.80 -5.14
C ARG A 138 30.66 17.30 -5.02
N ASP A 139 31.91 16.84 -5.05
CA ASP A 139 32.27 15.42 -5.02
C ASP A 139 31.76 14.68 -3.76
N ASP A 140 31.55 15.39 -2.65
CA ASP A 140 31.01 14.89 -1.38
C ASP A 140 29.47 14.89 -1.30
N ALA A 141 28.77 15.43 -2.30
CA ALA A 141 27.31 15.63 -2.26
C ALA A 141 26.49 14.32 -2.31
N LEU A 142 27.10 13.21 -2.74
CA LEU A 142 26.54 11.85 -2.65
C LEU A 142 27.19 11.00 -1.54
N ASP A 143 28.15 11.55 -0.77
CA ASP A 143 28.93 10.86 0.26
C ASP A 143 28.53 11.32 1.68
N GLY A 144 27.30 11.01 2.06
CA GLY A 144 26.73 11.27 3.39
C GLY A 144 26.83 10.08 4.36
N ARG A 145 28.03 9.53 4.55
CA ARG A 145 28.36 8.27 5.26
C ARG A 145 28.03 7.01 4.44
N ARG A 146 28.99 6.08 4.40
CA ARG A 146 28.81 4.70 3.92
C ARG A 146 27.69 4.00 4.69
N VAL A 147 26.44 4.24 4.33
CA VAL A 147 25.38 3.31 4.64
C VAL A 147 25.67 2.11 3.78
N SER A 148 26.19 1.05 4.39
CA SER A 148 26.16 -0.27 3.80
C SER A 148 24.70 -0.69 3.68
N VAL A 149 24.00 -0.18 2.67
CA VAL A 149 22.73 -0.76 2.23
C VAL A 149 23.13 -2.12 1.67
N LEU A 150 23.09 -3.13 2.53
CA LEU A 150 23.33 -4.50 2.11
C LEU A 150 22.32 -4.81 0.99
N PRO A 151 22.73 -5.46 -0.10
CA PRO A 151 21.75 -6.08 -1.01
C PRO A 151 20.80 -6.93 -0.15
N PRO A 152 19.49 -6.96 -0.47
CA PRO A 152 18.47 -7.57 0.38
C PRO A 152 18.95 -8.93 0.88
N ASN A 153 19.16 -9.10 2.20
CA ASN A 153 19.89 -10.21 2.83
C ASN A 153 19.83 -11.51 2.02
N ILE A 154 20.81 -11.71 1.13
CA ILE A 154 21.09 -12.99 0.49
C ILE A 154 21.99 -13.72 1.50
N TRP A 155 21.35 -14.45 2.43
CA TRP A 155 21.91 -15.53 3.25
C TRP A 155 23.28 -15.27 3.93
N SER A 156 23.25 -15.06 5.25
CA SER A 156 24.27 -15.66 6.13
C SER A 156 23.55 -16.46 7.23
N TYR A 157 23.58 -17.78 7.08
CA TYR A 157 23.38 -18.69 8.19
C TYR A 157 24.43 -18.36 9.24
N HIS A 158 24.02 -17.97 10.46
CA HIS A 158 24.60 -18.39 11.74
C HIS A 158 23.74 -17.81 12.88
N TRP A 159 22.81 -18.63 13.37
CA TRP A 159 22.33 -18.49 14.74
C TRP A 159 23.12 -19.46 15.63
N PRO A 160 23.71 -19.01 16.74
CA PRO A 160 24.47 -19.87 17.64
C PRO A 160 23.53 -20.74 18.49
N GLY A 161 23.84 -22.04 18.52
CA GLY A 161 23.45 -22.95 19.61
C GLY A 161 22.04 -23.54 19.55
N ILE A 162 21.89 -24.67 18.84
CA ILE A 162 20.93 -25.71 19.23
C ILE A 162 21.66 -27.08 19.16
N PRO A 163 21.60 -27.93 20.22
CA PRO A 163 22.34 -29.19 20.27
C PRO A 163 21.85 -30.21 19.25
N ARG A 164 22.78 -31.07 18.81
CA ARG A 164 22.53 -32.20 17.92
C ARG A 164 21.55 -33.22 18.53
N ALA A 165 20.67 -33.68 17.64
CA ALA A 165 20.20 -35.06 17.41
C ALA A 165 19.78 -35.94 18.60
N ARG A 166 18.58 -36.51 18.49
CA ARG A 166 18.44 -37.97 18.59
C ARG A 166 17.41 -38.47 17.60
N SER A 167 17.87 -39.39 16.76
CA SER A 167 17.06 -40.31 15.97
C SER A 167 16.30 -41.27 16.88
N SER A 168 15.17 -41.78 16.39
CA SER A 168 14.85 -43.20 16.54
C SER A 168 13.69 -43.57 15.63
N ASP A 169 13.94 -44.53 14.75
CA ASP A 169 12.94 -45.43 14.19
C ASP A 169 12.06 -46.03 15.30
N LYS A 170 10.77 -46.26 15.02
CA LYS A 170 10.15 -47.60 15.11
C LYS A 170 8.65 -47.60 14.78
N ALA A 171 8.26 -48.79 14.33
CA ALA A 171 6.98 -49.26 13.85
C ALA A 171 5.84 -49.33 14.89
N MET A 172 4.63 -49.46 14.33
CA MET A 172 3.44 -50.20 14.78
C MET A 172 2.83 -49.99 16.19
N ASP A 173 1.57 -49.53 16.11
CA ASP A 173 0.36 -50.05 16.75
C ASP A 173 -0.04 -49.66 18.20
N LYS A 174 -1.36 -49.54 18.32
CA LYS A 174 -2.26 -49.54 19.48
C LYS A 174 -2.67 -48.23 20.17
N GLN A 175 -4.00 -48.15 20.26
CA GLN A 175 -4.87 -47.20 20.93
C GLN A 175 -4.50 -46.97 22.39
N VAL A 176 -4.39 -45.70 22.81
CA VAL A 176 -4.90 -45.23 24.11
C VAL A 176 -5.45 -43.81 23.93
N THR A 177 -6.73 -43.65 24.25
CA THR A 177 -7.43 -42.38 24.36
C THR A 177 -6.85 -41.55 25.51
N GLN A 178 -6.30 -40.36 25.21
CA GLN A 178 -6.05 -39.36 26.24
C GLN A 178 -6.54 -37.97 25.80
N HIS A 179 -7.24 -37.34 26.75
CA HIS A 179 -7.93 -36.07 26.67
C HIS A 179 -7.08 -34.96 26.05
N ARG A 180 -7.69 -34.21 25.11
CA ARG A 180 -7.14 -32.96 24.57
C ARG A 180 -7.05 -31.91 25.68
N GLY A 181 -5.87 -31.76 26.28
CA GLY A 181 -5.56 -30.67 27.20
C GLY A 181 -5.73 -29.31 26.53
N GLY A 182 -6.61 -28.47 27.09
CA GLY A 182 -6.80 -27.09 26.66
C GLY A 182 -5.50 -26.29 26.76
N ARG A 183 -5.23 -25.45 25.75
CA ARG A 183 -4.10 -24.50 25.76
C ARG A 183 -4.10 -23.71 27.08
N ARG A 184 -3.11 -23.96 27.95
CA ARG A 184 -2.79 -23.07 29.08
C ARG A 184 -2.67 -21.64 28.54
N ARG A 185 -3.45 -20.70 29.08
CA ARG A 185 -3.33 -19.27 28.74
C ARG A 185 -1.92 -18.83 29.13
N LYS A 186 -1.18 -18.29 28.16
CA LYS A 186 0.26 -18.01 28.26
C LYS A 186 0.61 -16.97 29.34
N TYR A 187 -0.37 -16.20 29.84
CA TYR A 187 -0.17 -15.13 30.84
C TYR A 187 -1.35 -15.05 31.84
N PRO A 188 -1.19 -15.55 33.08
CA PRO A 188 -2.24 -15.52 34.11
C PRO A 188 -2.62 -14.11 34.58
N TRP A 189 -1.65 -13.20 34.65
CA TRP A 189 -1.81 -11.81 35.15
C TRP A 189 -2.73 -10.94 34.29
N LEU A 190 -3.00 -11.31 33.03
CA LEU A 190 -3.93 -10.59 32.16
C LEU A 190 -5.37 -10.56 32.71
N LYS A 191 -5.71 -11.47 33.63
CA LYS A 191 -6.99 -11.45 34.35
C LYS A 191 -7.09 -10.31 35.35
N ASP A 192 -5.95 -9.87 35.88
CA ASP A 192 -5.85 -8.85 36.92
C ASP A 192 -5.66 -7.46 36.33
N LEU A 193 -5.42 -7.36 35.01
CA LEU A 193 -5.28 -6.10 34.28
C LEU A 193 -6.40 -5.09 34.57
N PRO A 194 -7.71 -5.47 34.60
CA PRO A 194 -8.79 -4.52 34.93
C PRO A 194 -8.74 -3.97 36.36
N ASN A 195 -8.02 -4.63 37.28
CA ASN A 195 -7.92 -4.25 38.69
C ASN A 195 -6.68 -3.37 38.96
N LEU A 196 -5.89 -3.05 37.94
CA LEU A 196 -4.75 -2.14 38.10
C LEU A 196 -5.20 -0.72 38.44
N PRO A 197 -4.35 0.07 39.13
CA PRO A 197 -4.61 1.49 39.35
C PRO A 197 -4.89 2.22 38.03
N ILE A 198 -5.81 3.18 38.07
CA ILE A 198 -6.28 3.93 36.89
C ILE A 198 -5.10 4.59 36.16
N ASP A 199 -4.13 5.15 36.87
CA ASP A 199 -2.97 5.82 36.27
C ASP A 199 -2.11 4.85 35.44
N VAL A 200 -1.94 3.61 35.92
CA VAL A 200 -1.22 2.56 35.19
C VAL A 200 -2.00 2.14 33.95
N LEU A 201 -3.34 2.02 34.06
CA LEU A 201 -4.19 1.73 32.90
C LEU A 201 -4.11 2.83 31.84
N ILE A 202 -4.09 4.10 32.26
CA ILE A 202 -3.94 5.26 31.37
C ILE A 202 -2.62 5.17 30.60
N GLU A 203 -1.51 4.93 31.30
CA GLU A 203 -0.18 4.85 30.69
C GLU A 203 -0.12 3.68 29.68
N ILE A 204 -0.54 2.49 30.11
CA ILE A 204 -0.59 1.31 29.24
C ILE A 204 -1.40 1.62 27.99
N PHE A 205 -2.62 2.14 28.14
CA PHE A 205 -3.52 2.38 27.02
C PHE A 205 -3.06 3.54 26.12
N GLY A 206 -2.36 4.54 26.66
CA GLY A 206 -1.76 5.63 25.90
C GLY A 206 -0.62 5.17 24.98
N CYS A 207 0.08 4.09 25.34
CA CYS A 207 1.12 3.47 24.52
C CYS A 207 0.58 2.48 23.48
N LEU A 208 -0.71 2.13 23.49
CA LEU A 208 -1.28 1.15 22.56
C LEU A 208 -1.67 1.79 21.23
N HIS A 209 -1.66 0.96 20.18
CA HIS A 209 -2.26 1.33 18.90
C HIS A 209 -3.80 1.45 19.04
N PRO A 210 -4.48 2.43 18.42
CA PRO A 210 -5.93 2.64 18.59
C PRO A 210 -6.79 1.41 18.20
N LYS A 211 -6.31 0.61 17.24
CA LYS A 211 -6.92 -0.69 16.88
C LYS A 211 -6.95 -1.68 18.05
N ASP A 212 -5.93 -1.68 18.89
CA ASP A 212 -5.85 -2.57 20.05
C ASP A 212 -6.77 -2.07 21.15
N LEU A 213 -6.87 -0.76 21.37
CA LEU A 213 -7.88 -0.17 22.26
C LEU A 213 -9.31 -0.56 21.85
N LEU A 214 -9.63 -0.49 20.55
CA LEU A 214 -10.91 -0.98 20.03
C LEU A 214 -11.12 -2.48 20.27
N SER A 215 -10.06 -3.27 20.35
CA SER A 215 -10.12 -4.69 20.65
C SER A 215 -10.35 -4.93 22.15
N PHE A 216 -9.70 -4.14 23.03
CA PHE A 216 -9.94 -4.16 24.46
C PHE A 216 -11.39 -3.84 24.80
N VAL A 217 -11.94 -2.76 24.24
CA VAL A 217 -13.34 -2.35 24.39
C VAL A 217 -14.30 -3.49 24.01
N ARG A 218 -14.00 -4.26 22.97
CA ARG A 218 -14.85 -5.37 22.51
C ARG A 218 -14.70 -6.64 23.36
N SER A 219 -13.62 -6.77 24.11
CA SER A 219 -13.29 -7.98 24.86
C SER A 219 -13.66 -7.93 26.34
N CYS A 220 -13.76 -6.74 26.94
CA CYS A 220 -14.00 -6.56 28.37
C CYS A 220 -14.99 -5.41 28.63
N LYS A 221 -16.02 -5.66 29.44
CA LYS A 221 -17.05 -4.67 29.80
C LYS A 221 -16.48 -3.51 30.62
N ASP A 222 -15.51 -3.78 31.50
CA ASP A 222 -14.92 -2.74 32.35
C ASP A 222 -14.01 -1.82 31.54
N PHE A 223 -13.18 -2.37 30.64
CA PHE A 223 -12.43 -1.55 29.69
C PHE A 223 -13.33 -0.79 28.72
N CYS A 224 -14.46 -1.38 28.30
CA CYS A 224 -15.46 -0.65 27.52
C CYS A 224 -15.98 0.55 28.30
N ARG A 225 -16.43 0.36 29.54
CA ARG A 225 -16.94 1.45 30.40
C ARG A 225 -15.88 2.53 30.65
N PHE A 226 -14.63 2.12 30.89
CA PHE A 226 -13.51 3.01 31.14
C PHE A 226 -13.11 3.81 29.90
N LEU A 227 -12.75 3.14 28.80
CA LEU A 227 -12.25 3.78 27.57
C LEU A 227 -13.33 4.57 26.81
N PHE A 228 -14.61 4.28 27.03
CA PHE A 228 -15.71 5.04 26.39
C PHE A 228 -16.15 6.24 27.22
N HIS A 229 -15.67 6.38 28.46
CA HIS A 229 -16.03 7.50 29.32
C HIS A 229 -15.40 8.82 28.80
N PRO A 230 -16.16 9.92 28.72
CA PRO A 230 -15.66 11.20 28.16
C PRO A 230 -14.39 11.73 28.84
N LYS A 231 -14.23 11.52 30.15
CA LYS A 231 -13.02 11.92 30.90
C LYS A 231 -11.74 11.24 30.41
N HIS A 232 -11.85 10.12 29.70
CA HIS A 232 -10.72 9.33 29.21
C HIS A 232 -10.52 9.45 27.69
N ASP A 233 -11.17 10.41 27.02
CA ASP A 233 -11.00 10.62 25.56
C ASP A 233 -9.54 10.97 25.21
N PHE A 234 -8.80 11.60 26.13
CA PHE A 234 -7.38 11.90 25.97
C PHE A 234 -6.51 10.64 25.76
N ILE A 235 -6.91 9.47 26.28
CA ILE A 235 -6.18 8.21 26.04
C ILE A 235 -6.17 7.87 24.55
N TRP A 236 -7.29 8.11 23.86
CA TRP A 236 -7.39 7.89 22.42
C TRP A 236 -6.52 8.87 21.63
N ARG A 237 -6.39 10.11 22.12
CA ARG A 237 -5.47 11.11 21.54
C ARG A 237 -4.01 10.67 21.69
N GLU A 238 -3.60 10.19 22.86
CA GLU A 238 -2.23 9.70 23.05
C GLU A 238 -1.96 8.44 22.23
N ALA A 239 -2.91 7.51 22.18
CA ALA A 239 -2.84 6.32 21.32
C ALA A 239 -2.76 6.69 19.83
N ARG A 240 -3.47 7.73 19.38
CA ARG A 240 -3.37 8.23 18.00
C ARG A 240 -1.97 8.70 17.66
N LYS A 241 -1.28 9.38 18.58
CA LYS A 241 0.11 9.84 18.37
C LYS A 241 1.10 8.70 18.17
N GLN A 242 0.78 7.48 18.67
CA GLN A 242 1.57 6.27 18.39
C GLN A 242 1.46 5.82 16.92
N VAL A 243 0.52 6.36 16.15
CA VAL A 243 0.33 6.04 14.74
C VAL A 243 1.01 7.09 13.88
N GLU A 244 2.18 6.74 13.35
CA GLU A 244 2.95 7.64 12.53
C GLU A 244 2.20 8.08 11.26
N GLY A 245 2.26 9.39 11.00
CA GLY A 245 1.63 10.06 9.86
C GLY A 245 0.12 10.23 9.96
N MET A 246 -0.52 9.78 11.05
CA MET A 246 -1.98 9.91 11.20
C MET A 246 -2.36 11.38 11.44
N PRO A 247 -3.29 11.96 10.64
CA PRO A 247 -3.74 13.33 10.84
C PRO A 247 -4.29 13.58 12.25
N ASN A 248 -4.30 14.85 12.67
CA ASN A 248 -4.99 15.24 13.88
C ASN A 248 -6.49 14.94 13.79
N CYS A 249 -7.10 14.60 14.93
CA CYS A 249 -8.53 14.34 14.98
C CYS A 249 -9.30 15.59 14.49
N PRO A 250 -10.17 15.45 13.48
CA PRO A 250 -10.98 16.57 13.03
C PRO A 250 -11.87 17.10 14.17
N PRO A 251 -12.12 18.41 14.27
CA PRO A 251 -12.82 18.99 15.42
C PRO A 251 -14.31 18.59 15.51
N PHE A 252 -14.89 18.10 14.42
CA PHE A 252 -16.25 17.56 14.37
C PHE A 252 -16.31 16.04 14.70
N LEU A 253 -15.20 15.44 15.12
CA LEU A 253 -15.14 14.05 15.61
C LEU A 253 -14.47 14.00 16.99
N SER A 254 -14.88 13.05 17.83
CA SER A 254 -14.08 12.67 18.99
C SER A 254 -12.94 11.74 18.58
N GLU A 255 -11.87 11.71 19.38
CA GLU A 255 -10.70 10.86 19.14
C GLU A 255 -11.11 9.38 19.04
N ARG A 256 -12.04 8.95 19.90
CA ARG A 256 -12.62 7.61 19.83
C ARG A 256 -13.38 7.33 18.53
N ALA A 257 -14.20 8.29 18.07
CA ALA A 257 -14.95 8.14 16.82
C ALA A 257 -14.01 8.09 15.62
N TYR A 258 -12.93 8.87 15.66
CA TYR A 258 -11.91 8.89 14.63
C TYR A 258 -11.11 7.57 14.61
N ALA A 259 -10.71 7.05 15.76
CA ALA A 259 -10.10 5.73 15.87
C ALA A 259 -11.01 4.61 15.33
N HIS A 260 -12.32 4.64 15.65
CA HIS A 260 -13.28 3.69 15.12
C HIS A 260 -13.41 3.79 13.60
N LEU A 261 -13.43 4.99 13.04
CA LEU A 261 -13.51 5.22 11.60
C LEU A 261 -12.27 4.66 10.88
N ALA A 262 -11.08 4.99 11.38
CA ALA A 262 -9.80 4.60 10.79
C ALA A 262 -9.55 3.09 10.87
N PHE A 263 -9.79 2.47 12.04
CA PHE A 263 -9.29 1.12 12.34
C PHE A 263 -10.36 0.03 12.48
N SER A 264 -11.65 0.38 12.45
CA SER A 264 -12.72 -0.61 12.43
C SER A 264 -13.27 -0.82 11.02
N TRP A 265 -13.72 -2.04 10.72
CA TRP A 265 -14.36 -2.38 9.44
C TRP A 265 -15.86 -2.64 9.61
N HIS A 266 -16.55 -1.80 10.40
CA HIS A 266 -17.97 -1.97 10.70
C HIS A 266 -18.78 -0.88 10.00
N CYS A 267 -19.95 -1.27 9.47
CA CYS A 267 -20.94 -0.32 8.98
C CYS A 267 -21.42 0.58 10.13
N ARG A 268 -21.53 1.89 9.88
CA ARG A 268 -22.02 2.88 10.85
C ARG A 268 -23.48 2.61 11.25
N THR A 269 -24.31 2.13 10.33
CA THR A 269 -25.75 1.91 10.57
C THR A 269 -26.03 0.56 11.23
N CYS A 270 -25.60 -0.54 10.61
CA CYS A 270 -26.00 -1.89 11.02
C CYS A 270 -24.88 -2.69 11.72
N ALA A 271 -23.71 -2.08 11.94
CA ALA A 271 -22.52 -2.74 12.51
C ALA A 271 -22.02 -3.98 11.74
N LYS A 272 -22.48 -4.23 10.51
CA LYS A 272 -21.99 -5.32 9.66
C LYS A 272 -20.47 -5.20 9.48
N LYS A 273 -19.75 -6.30 9.69
CA LYS A 273 -18.29 -6.40 9.58
C LYS A 273 -17.81 -6.35 8.12
N ASN A 274 -16.50 -6.21 7.94
CA ASN A 274 -15.80 -6.24 6.66
C ASN A 274 -16.11 -5.10 5.68
N VAL A 275 -16.54 -3.94 6.19
CA VAL A 275 -16.65 -2.72 5.37
C VAL A 275 -15.27 -2.05 5.31
N ARG A 276 -14.53 -2.28 4.22
CA ARG A 276 -13.13 -1.83 4.07
C ARG A 276 -12.99 -0.39 3.58
N ASP A 277 -14.00 0.11 2.86
CA ASP A 277 -13.97 1.45 2.29
C ASP A 277 -14.43 2.48 3.33
N VAL A 278 -13.73 3.60 3.40
CA VAL A 278 -14.14 4.80 4.16
C VAL A 278 -14.64 5.82 3.16
N LEU A 279 -15.79 6.40 3.44
CA LEU A 279 -16.28 7.59 2.74
C LEU A 279 -15.79 8.80 3.51
N TRP A 280 -14.57 9.26 3.20
CA TRP A 280 -13.90 10.34 3.92
C TRP A 280 -14.70 11.65 3.93
N PRO A 281 -15.33 12.13 2.83
CA PRO A 281 -16.16 13.33 2.90
C PRO A 281 -17.32 13.21 3.90
N TRP A 282 -17.79 11.99 4.16
CA TRP A 282 -18.86 11.70 5.12
C TRP A 282 -18.33 11.25 6.49
N PHE A 283 -17.03 10.99 6.61
CA PHE A 283 -16.36 10.39 7.77
C PHE A 283 -17.13 9.15 8.27
N ALA A 284 -17.54 8.27 7.36
CA ALA A 284 -18.38 7.12 7.66
C ALA A 284 -18.04 5.88 6.82
N ARG A 285 -18.45 4.72 7.31
CA ARG A 285 -18.40 3.44 6.58
C ARG A 285 -19.82 2.92 6.44
N TYR A 286 -20.22 2.54 5.23
CA TYR A 286 -21.52 1.92 4.97
C TYR A 286 -21.34 0.63 4.19
N CYS A 287 -22.04 -0.43 4.60
CA CYS A 287 -22.12 -1.64 3.79
C CYS A 287 -22.97 -1.38 2.53
N SER A 288 -22.84 -2.27 1.55
CA SER A 288 -23.60 -2.21 0.29
C SER A 288 -25.11 -2.16 0.47
N THR A 289 -25.64 -2.68 1.58
CA THR A 289 -27.08 -2.68 1.88
C THR A 289 -27.56 -1.36 2.50
N CYS A 290 -26.73 -0.69 3.32
CA CYS A 290 -27.12 0.57 3.97
C CYS A 290 -26.74 1.81 3.16
N LEU A 291 -25.76 1.70 2.26
CA LEU A 291 -25.30 2.82 1.44
C LEU A 291 -26.42 3.45 0.58
N PRO A 292 -27.36 2.68 -0.03
CA PRO A 292 -28.49 3.24 -0.76
C PRO A 292 -29.40 4.13 0.09
N ASP A 293 -29.62 3.77 1.36
CA ASP A 293 -30.55 4.48 2.25
C ASP A 293 -29.96 5.80 2.76
N VAL A 294 -28.63 5.85 2.91
CA VAL A 294 -27.91 7.01 3.48
C VAL A 294 -27.36 7.95 2.42
N LYS A 295 -27.58 7.66 1.13
CA LYS A 295 -27.25 8.56 0.02
C LYS A 295 -28.50 9.24 -0.54
N THR A 296 -28.32 10.43 -1.09
CA THR A 296 -29.35 11.14 -1.84
C THR A 296 -28.73 11.90 -3.01
N ILE A 297 -29.54 12.19 -4.02
CA ILE A 297 -29.17 13.08 -5.13
C ILE A 297 -29.66 14.50 -4.83
N VAL A 298 -29.24 15.49 -5.63
CA VAL A 298 -29.46 16.94 -5.43
C VAL A 298 -30.93 17.36 -5.18
N ALA A 299 -31.91 16.57 -5.62
CA ALA A 299 -33.33 16.94 -5.65
C ALA A 299 -33.87 17.59 -4.35
N PRO A 300 -33.59 17.08 -3.13
CA PRO A 300 -34.11 17.68 -1.90
C PRO A 300 -33.56 19.07 -1.58
N LEU A 301 -32.39 19.46 -2.11
CA LEU A 301 -31.77 20.77 -1.84
C LEU A 301 -32.30 21.87 -2.77
N ASN A 302 -32.72 21.52 -3.98
CA ASN A 302 -33.39 22.45 -4.90
C ASN A 302 -34.74 22.92 -4.36
N ASP A 303 -35.40 22.09 -3.54
CA ASP A 303 -36.69 22.40 -2.90
C ASP A 303 -36.54 23.29 -1.65
N ILE A 304 -35.33 23.38 -1.06
CA ILE A 304 -35.08 24.12 0.18
C ILE A 304 -35.02 25.63 -0.05
N ASP A 305 -34.32 26.07 -1.11
CA ASP A 305 -34.37 27.47 -1.57
C ASP A 305 -33.75 27.59 -2.98
N LYS A 306 -34.55 27.99 -3.98
CA LYS A 306 -34.07 28.23 -5.35
C LYS A 306 -32.98 29.31 -5.41
N SER A 307 -32.91 30.23 -4.44
CA SER A 307 -31.85 31.24 -4.36
C SER A 307 -30.47 30.67 -4.01
N LEU A 308 -30.40 29.50 -3.35
CA LEU A 308 -29.13 28.80 -3.12
C LEU A 308 -28.53 28.26 -4.41
N THR A 309 -29.33 28.10 -5.47
CA THR A 309 -28.90 27.61 -6.79
C THR A 309 -28.74 28.72 -7.84
N LYS A 310 -29.09 29.98 -7.50
CA LYS A 310 -29.21 31.09 -8.47
C LYS A 310 -27.88 31.58 -9.04
N ASP A 311 -26.80 31.47 -8.28
CA ASP A 311 -25.56 32.14 -8.71
C ASP A 311 -24.63 31.24 -9.54
N ASP A 312 -24.70 29.89 -9.50
CA ASP A 312 -23.82 29.02 -10.31
C ASP A 312 -24.26 27.53 -10.46
N GLY A 313 -25.54 27.19 -10.31
CA GLY A 313 -26.00 25.80 -10.41
C GLY A 313 -25.32 24.87 -9.40
N HIS A 314 -25.22 23.57 -9.70
CA HIS A 314 -24.79 22.50 -8.78
C HIS A 314 -23.56 22.80 -7.89
N TYR A 315 -22.65 23.71 -8.30
CA TYR A 315 -21.45 24.15 -7.56
C TYR A 315 -21.73 24.85 -6.23
N SER A 316 -22.86 25.56 -6.07
CA SER A 316 -23.17 26.24 -4.82
C SER A 316 -23.44 25.27 -3.66
N LEU A 317 -23.95 24.07 -3.97
CA LEU A 317 -24.28 23.04 -2.99
C LEU A 317 -23.06 22.21 -2.56
N PHE A 318 -22.01 22.13 -3.39
CA PHE A 318 -20.73 21.52 -2.99
C PHE A 318 -20.18 22.18 -1.74
N ASN A 319 -20.33 23.50 -1.64
CA ASN A 319 -19.85 24.29 -0.52
C ASN A 319 -20.81 24.26 0.68
N VAL A 320 -21.95 23.57 0.61
CA VAL A 320 -22.99 23.55 1.68
C VAL A 320 -23.19 22.14 2.22
N VAL A 321 -23.10 21.11 1.39
CA VAL A 321 -23.14 19.72 1.84
C VAL A 321 -22.06 18.94 1.09
N ASN A 322 -21.10 18.34 1.80
CA ASN A 322 -19.98 17.62 1.18
C ASN A 322 -20.50 16.54 0.23
N PRO A 323 -20.38 16.73 -1.09
CA PRO A 323 -20.72 15.69 -2.01
C PRO A 323 -19.63 14.62 -1.95
N THR A 324 -20.02 13.41 -2.28
CA THR A 324 -19.04 12.42 -2.71
C THR A 324 -19.16 12.27 -4.21
N GLU A 325 -18.03 12.32 -4.89
CA GLU A 325 -17.90 11.80 -6.24
C GLU A 325 -17.90 10.25 -6.20
N TYR A 326 -18.90 9.64 -5.55
CA TYR A 326 -18.97 8.18 -5.42
C TYR A 326 -19.69 7.57 -6.63
N ALA A 327 -19.02 7.68 -7.77
CA ALA A 327 -19.20 6.77 -8.89
C ALA A 327 -17.80 6.30 -9.33
N LEU A 328 -17.48 5.04 -9.01
CA LEU A 328 -16.53 4.15 -9.72
C LEU A 328 -15.09 3.94 -9.22
N LEU A 329 -14.55 4.61 -8.20
CA LEU A 329 -13.10 4.46 -7.91
C LEU A 329 -12.68 3.47 -6.80
N HIS A 330 -13.55 3.05 -5.87
CA HIS A 330 -13.09 2.28 -4.70
C HIS A 330 -13.78 0.94 -4.38
N LEU A 331 -14.72 0.45 -5.20
CA LEU A 331 -15.21 -0.94 -5.07
C LEU A 331 -14.17 -1.95 -5.58
N SER A 332 -13.12 -2.18 -4.80
CA SER A 332 -12.07 -3.18 -5.04
C SER A 332 -12.55 -4.64 -5.02
N ALA A 333 -13.86 -4.89 -5.10
CA ALA A 333 -14.45 -6.22 -5.21
C ALA A 333 -15.57 -6.34 -6.27
N ILE A 334 -15.91 -5.26 -7.00
CA ILE A 334 -16.95 -5.29 -8.07
C ILE A 334 -16.40 -4.76 -9.42
N ALA A 335 -15.10 -4.47 -9.51
CA ALA A 335 -14.50 -3.96 -10.75
C ALA A 335 -14.75 -4.85 -11.98
N ASP A 336 -14.93 -6.17 -11.81
CA ASP A 336 -15.20 -7.09 -12.92
C ASP A 336 -16.67 -7.17 -13.35
N LEU A 337 -17.62 -6.79 -12.48
CA LEU A 337 -19.07 -6.89 -12.76
C LEU A 337 -19.71 -5.55 -13.14
N THR A 338 -19.15 -4.41 -12.73
CA THR A 338 -19.66 -3.08 -13.15
C THR A 338 -19.10 -2.61 -14.49
N TYR A 339 -17.96 -3.16 -14.95
CA TYR A 339 -17.36 -2.82 -16.25
C TYR A 339 -18.29 -3.16 -17.44
N SER A 340 -19.18 -4.14 -17.29
CA SER A 340 -20.13 -4.55 -18.35
C SER A 340 -21.43 -3.74 -18.39
N MET A 341 -21.78 -3.01 -17.31
CA MET A 341 -23.02 -2.20 -17.28
C MET A 341 -22.82 -0.75 -17.76
N ALA A 342 -21.58 -0.27 -17.86
CA ALA A 342 -21.25 1.09 -18.27
C ALA A 342 -21.40 1.37 -19.80
N ARG A 343 -21.86 0.39 -20.59
CA ARG A 343 -22.05 0.53 -22.06
C ARG A 343 -23.48 0.79 -22.50
N ARG A 344 -24.48 0.80 -21.61
CA ARG A 344 -25.86 1.18 -21.99
C ARG A 344 -26.10 2.62 -21.57
N GLY A 345 -26.25 3.48 -22.57
CA GLY A 345 -26.16 4.92 -22.47
C GLY A 345 -27.11 5.54 -21.44
N SER A 346 -26.52 6.37 -20.57
CA SER A 346 -27.09 7.64 -20.14
C SER A 346 -25.96 8.49 -19.59
N ASN A 347 -25.56 9.52 -20.34
CA ASN A 347 -24.60 10.53 -19.91
C ASN A 347 -25.14 11.46 -18.79
N SER A 348 -26.23 11.10 -18.10
CA SER A 348 -26.83 11.89 -17.02
C SER A 348 -26.48 11.39 -15.60
N ALA A 349 -25.81 10.24 -15.45
CA ALA A 349 -25.55 9.59 -14.16
C ALA A 349 -24.23 10.01 -13.44
N LYS A 350 -23.64 11.16 -13.77
CA LYS A 350 -22.62 11.82 -12.92
C LYS A 350 -23.30 12.63 -11.79
N CYS A 351 -24.20 11.99 -11.05
CA CYS A 351 -24.96 12.68 -10.01
C CYS A 351 -24.08 12.82 -8.75
N ASN A 352 -23.81 14.05 -8.32
CA ASN A 352 -23.23 14.32 -7.00
C ASN A 352 -24.10 13.64 -5.94
N GLN A 353 -23.54 12.64 -5.25
CA GLN A 353 -24.23 11.93 -4.19
C GLN A 353 -23.91 12.61 -2.86
N PHE A 354 -24.94 12.96 -2.11
CA PHE A 354 -24.82 13.61 -0.81
C PHE A 354 -25.13 12.63 0.31
N HIS A 355 -24.55 12.89 1.47
CA HIS A 355 -24.88 12.17 2.69
C HIS A 355 -26.26 12.62 3.16
N ARG A 356 -27.26 11.74 3.00
CA ARG A 356 -28.66 12.07 3.34
C ARG A 356 -28.81 12.60 4.79
N PRO A 357 -28.19 12.01 5.83
CA PRO A 357 -28.28 12.55 7.19
C PRO A 357 -27.75 13.99 7.33
N GLN A 358 -26.68 14.36 6.62
CA GLN A 358 -26.16 15.73 6.63
C GLN A 358 -27.09 16.70 5.90
N VAL A 359 -27.64 16.27 4.75
CA VAL A 359 -28.64 17.04 4.02
C VAL A 359 -29.84 17.32 4.91
N GLU A 360 -30.43 16.27 5.49
CA GLU A 360 -31.62 16.37 6.35
C GLU A 360 -31.36 17.25 7.58
N GLN A 361 -30.16 17.16 8.19
CA GLN A 361 -29.77 18.05 9.27
C GLN A 361 -29.78 19.51 8.83
N PHE A 362 -29.09 19.82 7.73
CA PHE A 362 -29.04 21.17 7.19
C PHE A 362 -30.44 21.68 6.80
N THR A 363 -31.30 20.84 6.22
CA THR A 363 -32.69 21.18 5.89
C THR A 363 -33.48 21.62 7.12
N ARG A 364 -33.31 20.93 8.26
CA ARG A 364 -33.97 21.30 9.52
C ARG A 364 -33.46 22.64 10.04
N GLU A 365 -32.15 22.81 10.13
CA GLU A 365 -31.53 24.06 10.59
C GLU A 365 -31.93 25.25 9.69
N TRP A 366 -32.05 25.01 8.38
CA TRP A 366 -32.51 26.02 7.42
C TRP A 366 -33.98 26.40 7.62
N ALA A 367 -34.85 25.43 7.89
CA ALA A 367 -36.27 25.68 8.16
C ALA A 367 -36.47 26.48 9.46
N GLU A 368 -35.62 26.25 10.47
CA GLU A 368 -35.63 26.99 11.73
C GLU A 368 -35.09 28.42 11.59
N ALA A 369 -34.17 28.66 10.65
CA ALA A 369 -33.65 29.98 10.33
C ALA A 369 -34.69 30.82 9.56
N LYS A 370 -35.58 31.49 10.29
CA LYS A 370 -36.69 32.29 9.72
C LYS A 370 -36.25 33.62 9.11
N THR A 371 -35.15 34.21 9.56
CA THR A 371 -34.70 35.54 9.09
C THR A 371 -33.59 35.42 8.06
N LYS A 372 -33.48 36.41 7.17
CA LYS A 372 -32.40 36.49 6.18
C LYS A 372 -31.01 36.49 6.83
N ASN A 373 -30.85 37.20 7.94
CA ASN A 373 -29.58 37.26 8.68
C ASN A 373 -29.23 35.89 9.29
N ALA A 374 -30.20 35.19 9.91
CA ALA A 374 -29.97 33.86 10.45
C ALA A 374 -29.58 32.83 9.37
N ARG A 375 -30.22 32.88 8.19
CA ARG A 375 -29.86 32.03 7.05
C ARG A 375 -28.47 32.31 6.52
N ASN A 376 -28.07 33.59 6.42
CA ASN A 376 -26.73 33.97 5.99
C ASN A 376 -25.64 33.48 6.96
N GLU A 377 -25.85 33.63 8.26
CA GLU A 377 -24.93 33.12 9.27
C GLU A 377 -24.86 31.58 9.25
N LEU A 378 -25.99 30.90 9.07
CA LEU A 378 -26.04 29.45 8.90
C LEU A 378 -25.23 29.01 7.66
N LEU A 379 -25.37 29.66 6.52
CA LEU A 379 -24.58 29.35 5.32
C LEU A 379 -23.09 29.58 5.54
N LYS A 380 -22.72 30.67 6.19
CA LYS A 380 -21.32 30.99 6.49
C LYS A 380 -20.71 29.89 7.37
N LYS A 381 -21.42 29.48 8.43
CA LYS A 381 -21.01 28.38 9.32
C LYS A 381 -20.90 27.05 8.56
N GLN A 382 -21.90 26.73 7.76
CA GLN A 382 -21.94 25.46 7.02
C GLN A 382 -20.83 25.38 5.96
N ARG A 383 -20.56 26.47 5.24
CA ARG A 383 -19.46 26.57 4.26
C ARG A 383 -18.09 26.39 4.92
N ALA A 384 -17.89 26.98 6.09
CA ALA A 384 -16.66 26.79 6.85
C ALA A 384 -16.49 25.32 7.29
N LEU A 385 -17.57 24.70 7.80
CA LEU A 385 -17.57 23.29 8.20
C LEU A 385 -17.26 22.36 7.02
N VAL A 386 -17.88 22.58 5.86
CA VAL A 386 -17.62 21.79 4.64
C VAL A 386 -16.17 21.90 4.21
N LYS A 387 -15.63 23.12 4.14
CA LYS A 387 -14.22 23.34 3.79
C LYS A 387 -13.25 22.62 4.75
N GLU A 388 -13.53 22.65 6.04
CA GLU A 388 -12.73 21.94 7.05
C GLU A 388 -12.85 20.42 6.92
N ARG A 389 -14.05 19.92 6.64
CA ARG A 389 -14.30 18.48 6.40
C ARG A 389 -13.57 17.99 5.16
N ASP A 390 -13.63 18.73 4.07
CA ASP A 390 -12.95 18.37 2.82
C ASP A 390 -11.43 18.34 3.02
N HIS A 391 -10.86 19.35 3.68
CA HIS A 391 -9.43 19.38 4.01
C HIS A 391 -9.01 18.16 4.85
N HIS A 392 -9.74 17.85 5.92
CA HIS A 392 -9.45 16.66 6.72
C HIS A 392 -9.69 15.35 5.95
N ALA A 393 -10.67 15.32 5.04
CA ALA A 393 -10.96 14.15 4.24
C ALA A 393 -9.80 13.84 3.29
N GLU A 394 -9.20 14.87 2.67
CA GLU A 394 -8.00 14.74 1.85
C GLU A 394 -6.82 14.18 2.65
N LEU A 395 -6.49 14.80 3.79
CA LEU A 395 -5.40 14.34 4.67
C LEU A 395 -5.60 12.89 5.12
N CYS A 396 -6.82 12.53 5.50
CA CYS A 396 -7.13 11.17 5.94
C CYS A 396 -7.09 10.16 4.79
N ALA A 397 -7.55 10.55 3.60
CA ALA A 397 -7.54 9.71 2.41
C ALA A 397 -6.11 9.40 1.96
N GLU A 398 -5.24 10.42 1.95
CA GLU A 398 -3.82 10.29 1.64
C GLU A 398 -3.11 9.37 2.66
N TRP A 399 -3.27 9.64 3.95
CA TRP A 399 -2.69 8.78 4.99
C TRP A 399 -3.16 7.33 4.87
N TYR A 400 -4.47 7.12 4.66
CA TYR A 400 -5.05 5.77 4.59
C TYR A 400 -4.63 5.03 3.30
N SER A 401 -4.47 5.72 2.18
CA SER A 401 -3.99 5.13 0.93
C SER A 401 -2.54 4.70 1.06
N ASN A 402 -1.69 5.54 1.66
CA ASN A 402 -0.28 5.24 1.95
C ASN A 402 -0.14 4.00 2.83
N LYS A 403 -0.86 3.93 3.96
CA LYS A 403 -0.85 2.73 4.84
C LYS A 403 -1.40 1.48 4.14
N THR A 404 -2.40 1.63 3.28
CA THR A 404 -2.95 0.50 2.50
C THR A 404 -1.92 0.00 1.49
N MET A 405 -1.19 0.92 0.84
CA MET A 405 -0.12 0.60 -0.08
C MET A 405 1.06 -0.07 0.62
N ASP A 406 1.49 0.44 1.78
CA ASP A 406 2.54 -0.18 2.60
C ASP A 406 2.20 -1.64 2.92
N ARG A 407 0.97 -1.87 3.37
CA ARG A 407 0.48 -3.22 3.64
C ARG A 407 0.46 -4.08 2.38
N TYR A 408 0.05 -3.52 1.23
CA TYR A 408 0.07 -4.24 -0.03
C TYR A 408 1.49 -4.65 -0.41
N ILE A 409 2.47 -3.74 -0.33
CA ILE A 409 3.89 -4.01 -0.62
C ILE A 409 4.44 -5.12 0.27
N VAL A 410 4.16 -5.07 1.58
CA VAL A 410 4.59 -6.12 2.53
C VAL A 410 3.97 -7.47 2.17
N LEU A 411 2.66 -7.51 1.90
CA LEU A 411 1.98 -8.76 1.52
C LEU A 411 2.48 -9.30 0.17
N GLU A 412 2.79 -8.41 -0.78
CA GLU A 412 3.34 -8.78 -2.07
C GLU A 412 4.74 -9.37 -1.94
N ARG A 413 5.59 -8.78 -1.09
CA ARG A 413 6.91 -9.33 -0.74
C ARG A 413 6.79 -10.77 -0.24
N VAL A 414 5.89 -11.02 0.71
CA VAL A 414 5.67 -12.37 1.27
C VAL A 414 5.14 -13.35 0.22
N ARG A 415 4.26 -12.91 -0.70
CA ARG A 415 3.78 -13.75 -1.81
C ARG A 415 4.91 -14.13 -2.76
N LEU A 416 5.74 -13.16 -3.15
CA LEU A 416 6.89 -13.39 -4.02
C LEU A 416 7.92 -14.32 -3.36
N GLU A 417 8.22 -14.12 -2.08
CA GLU A 417 9.10 -15.01 -1.31
C GLU A 417 8.55 -16.44 -1.32
N ARG A 418 7.25 -16.61 -1.07
CA ARG A 418 6.59 -17.93 -1.11
C ARG A 418 6.66 -18.59 -2.49
N VAL A 419 6.49 -17.82 -3.58
CA VAL A 419 6.65 -18.31 -4.96
C VAL A 419 8.06 -18.86 -5.13
N TRP A 420 9.08 -18.06 -4.80
CA TRP A 420 10.48 -18.48 -4.94
C TRP A 420 10.83 -19.69 -4.06
N ASP A 421 10.39 -19.72 -2.81
CA ASP A 421 10.55 -20.89 -1.93
C ASP A 421 9.92 -22.15 -2.54
N THR A 422 8.77 -22.00 -3.22
CA THR A 422 8.10 -23.11 -3.90
C THR A 422 8.93 -23.60 -5.08
N ILE A 423 9.43 -22.67 -5.90
CA ILE A 423 10.29 -22.98 -7.04
C ILE A 423 11.57 -23.69 -6.60
N ASP A 424 12.25 -23.19 -5.56
CA ASP A 424 13.48 -23.78 -5.03
C ASP A 424 13.24 -25.21 -4.52
N LYS A 425 12.12 -25.44 -3.84
CA LYS A 425 11.76 -26.79 -3.40
C LYS A 425 11.38 -27.71 -4.56
N LEU A 426 10.70 -27.22 -5.60
CA LEU A 426 10.44 -28.01 -6.81
C LEU A 426 11.76 -28.41 -7.50
N LYS A 427 12.73 -27.49 -7.57
CA LYS A 427 14.09 -27.80 -8.07
C LYS A 427 14.76 -28.88 -7.23
N ALA A 428 14.69 -28.78 -5.89
CA ALA A 428 15.26 -29.76 -4.97
C ALA A 428 14.60 -31.16 -5.08
N GLU A 429 13.30 -31.23 -5.40
CA GLU A 429 12.56 -32.47 -5.66
C GLU A 429 12.80 -33.04 -7.08
N GLY A 430 13.73 -32.46 -7.85
CA GLY A 430 14.15 -32.97 -9.16
C GLY A 430 13.39 -32.40 -10.36
N TRP A 431 12.52 -31.39 -10.18
CA TRP A 431 11.76 -30.76 -11.27
C TRP A 431 12.45 -29.55 -11.91
N GLY A 432 13.71 -29.29 -11.55
CA GLY A 432 14.44 -28.11 -12.03
C GLY A 432 14.48 -27.95 -13.56
N PRO A 433 14.78 -29.00 -14.35
CA PRO A 433 14.77 -28.91 -15.81
C PRO A 433 13.41 -28.52 -16.39
N GLU A 434 12.31 -28.97 -15.78
CA GLU A 434 10.96 -28.59 -16.21
C GLU A 434 10.67 -27.13 -15.89
N ILE A 435 11.04 -26.65 -14.70
CA ILE A 435 10.83 -25.26 -14.28
C ILE A 435 11.62 -24.26 -15.13
N GLU A 436 12.87 -24.59 -15.47
CA GLU A 436 13.74 -23.72 -16.28
C GLU A 436 13.35 -23.71 -17.76
N TRP A 437 12.62 -24.72 -18.20
CA TRP A 437 12.10 -24.86 -19.55
C TRP A 437 10.71 -24.18 -19.74
N LEU A 438 10.06 -23.73 -18.65
CA LEU A 438 8.72 -23.13 -18.74
C LEU A 438 8.68 -21.87 -19.63
N ASP A 439 7.65 -21.81 -20.46
CA ASP A 439 7.30 -20.60 -21.19
C ASP A 439 6.67 -19.53 -20.28
N TRP A 440 6.53 -18.31 -20.80
CA TRP A 440 5.92 -17.21 -20.05
C TRP A 440 4.50 -17.53 -19.54
N SER A 441 3.69 -18.26 -20.32
CA SER A 441 2.30 -18.56 -19.98
C SER A 441 2.20 -19.55 -18.82
N ARG A 442 2.98 -20.63 -18.87
CA ARG A 442 3.08 -21.67 -17.83
C ARG A 442 3.73 -21.13 -16.57
N ALA A 443 4.75 -20.27 -16.73
CA ALA A 443 5.36 -19.59 -15.61
C ALA A 443 4.39 -18.61 -14.93
N TYR A 444 3.68 -17.79 -15.71
CA TYR A 444 2.61 -16.93 -15.19
C TYR A 444 1.53 -17.74 -14.45
N TYR A 445 1.09 -18.85 -15.04
CA TYR A 445 0.11 -19.74 -14.45
C TYR A 445 0.61 -20.27 -13.09
N LEU A 446 1.85 -20.76 -13.02
CA LEU A 446 2.45 -21.29 -11.79
C LEU A 446 2.56 -20.21 -10.69
N ASP A 447 3.08 -19.02 -11.01
CA ASP A 447 3.18 -17.89 -10.07
C ASP A 447 1.83 -17.52 -9.45
N ASN A 448 0.77 -17.51 -10.25
CA ASN A 448 -0.56 -17.02 -9.85
C ASN A 448 -1.49 -18.10 -9.31
N ARG A 449 -1.01 -19.35 -9.12
CA ARG A 449 -1.85 -20.40 -8.53
C ARG A 449 -2.32 -20.00 -7.12
N PRO A 450 -3.61 -20.17 -6.77
CA PRO A 450 -4.12 -19.75 -5.47
C PRO A 450 -3.46 -20.40 -4.25
N ASP A 451 -2.83 -21.58 -4.40
CA ASP A 451 -2.08 -22.26 -3.33
C ASP A 451 -0.61 -21.82 -3.21
N ILE A 452 -0.08 -21.17 -4.24
CA ILE A 452 1.27 -20.58 -4.31
C ILE A 452 1.23 -19.07 -4.01
N TRP A 453 0.33 -18.32 -4.65
CA TRP A 453 0.19 -16.86 -4.48
C TRP A 453 -0.52 -16.48 -3.17
N GLN A 454 0.12 -16.79 -2.04
CA GLN A 454 -0.40 -16.53 -0.70
C GLN A 454 0.59 -15.73 0.13
N ALA A 455 0.09 -14.74 0.87
CA ALA A 455 0.90 -13.92 1.77
C ALA A 455 1.15 -14.65 3.12
N THR A 456 1.73 -15.86 3.05
CA THR A 456 2.10 -16.67 4.21
C THR A 456 3.37 -17.45 3.92
N LYS A 457 4.18 -17.71 4.95
CA LYS A 457 5.41 -18.50 4.79
C LYS A 457 5.11 -19.93 4.29
N LEU A 458 5.93 -20.45 3.39
CA LEU A 458 5.81 -21.82 2.90
C LEU A 458 6.25 -22.81 3.99
N THR A 459 5.36 -23.72 4.36
CA THR A 459 5.70 -24.85 5.27
C THR A 459 5.89 -26.12 4.45
N ASP A 460 6.66 -27.09 4.96
CA ASP A 460 6.90 -28.35 4.24
C ASP A 460 5.59 -29.09 3.96
N ARG A 461 4.68 -29.13 4.94
CA ARG A 461 3.34 -29.72 4.76
C ARG A 461 2.52 -29.00 3.68
N ALA A 462 2.63 -27.67 3.59
CA ALA A 462 1.94 -26.92 2.55
C ALA A 462 2.57 -27.19 1.17
N PHE A 463 3.91 -27.23 1.10
CA PHE A 463 4.63 -27.56 -0.11
C PHE A 463 4.28 -28.95 -0.65
N GLN A 464 4.24 -29.98 0.21
CA GLN A 464 3.86 -31.34 -0.22
C GLN A 464 2.45 -31.40 -0.83
N LYS A 465 1.50 -30.62 -0.31
CA LYS A 465 0.16 -30.49 -0.92
C LYS A 465 0.20 -29.79 -2.28
N ILE A 466 1.03 -28.77 -2.42
CA ILE A 466 1.23 -28.06 -3.68
C ILE A 466 1.85 -29.01 -4.71
N LEU A 467 2.91 -29.72 -4.34
CA LEU A 467 3.59 -30.69 -5.20
C LEU A 467 2.62 -31.75 -5.72
N ILE A 468 1.87 -32.44 -4.84
CA ILE A 468 0.89 -33.46 -5.24
C ILE A 468 -0.10 -32.93 -6.28
N ARG A 469 -0.53 -31.66 -6.15
CA ARG A 469 -1.47 -31.02 -7.07
C ARG A 469 -0.83 -30.47 -8.35
N LEU A 470 0.50 -30.42 -8.40
CA LEU A 470 1.27 -29.98 -9.56
C LEU A 470 1.84 -31.16 -10.36
N LEU A 471 1.91 -32.36 -9.77
CA LEU A 471 2.51 -33.53 -10.42
C LEU A 471 1.94 -33.78 -11.84
N PRO A 472 0.60 -33.74 -12.08
CA PRO A 472 0.07 -33.97 -13.42
C PRO A 472 0.58 -32.96 -14.45
N GLU A 473 0.61 -31.67 -14.10
CA GLU A 473 1.10 -30.60 -14.97
C GLU A 473 2.62 -30.68 -15.17
N LEU A 474 3.37 -30.98 -14.11
CA LEU A 474 4.82 -31.15 -14.16
C LEU A 474 5.21 -32.34 -15.07
N ASP A 475 4.49 -33.45 -15.00
CA ASP A 475 4.68 -34.60 -15.89
C ASP A 475 4.35 -34.26 -17.36
N GLU A 476 3.29 -33.48 -17.60
CA GLU A 476 2.97 -32.97 -18.94
C GLU A 476 4.09 -32.10 -19.48
N TRP A 477 4.62 -31.16 -18.67
CA TRP A 477 5.72 -30.29 -19.06
C TRP A 477 7.01 -31.08 -19.33
N ARG A 478 7.27 -32.15 -18.56
CA ARG A 478 8.39 -33.06 -18.83
C ARG A 478 8.24 -33.75 -20.18
N LYS A 479 7.06 -34.26 -20.51
CA LYS A 479 6.80 -34.89 -21.83
C LYS A 479 7.01 -33.91 -22.97
N ASP A 480 6.50 -32.70 -22.82
CA ASP A 480 6.64 -31.64 -23.82
C ASP A 480 8.11 -31.21 -24.02
N ARG A 481 8.87 -31.09 -22.92
CA ARG A 481 10.30 -30.80 -22.96
C ARG A 481 11.08 -31.88 -23.69
N LEU A 482 10.80 -33.15 -23.39
CA LEU A 482 11.46 -34.29 -24.05
C LEU A 482 11.05 -34.44 -25.52
N ALA A 483 9.85 -34.00 -25.90
CA ALA A 483 9.38 -33.96 -27.28
C ALA A 483 9.99 -32.82 -28.12
N GLY A 484 10.86 -31.98 -27.54
CA GLY A 484 11.57 -30.92 -28.26
C GLY A 484 10.68 -29.76 -28.70
N LYS A 485 9.53 -29.54 -28.04
CA LYS A 485 8.70 -28.35 -28.31
C LYS A 485 9.51 -27.08 -28.02
N PRO A 486 9.40 -26.02 -28.86
CA PRO A 486 10.23 -24.83 -28.69
C PRO A 486 9.88 -24.09 -27.40
N ALA A 487 10.87 -23.90 -26.52
CA ALA A 487 10.73 -23.11 -25.29
C ALA A 487 10.82 -21.60 -25.60
N PRO A 488 9.78 -20.80 -25.34
CA PRO A 488 9.83 -19.35 -25.40
C PRO A 488 10.45 -18.80 -24.10
N SER A 489 11.73 -18.44 -24.16
CA SER A 489 12.51 -17.65 -23.19
C SER A 489 12.85 -18.32 -21.84
N ALA A 490 14.04 -18.95 -21.77
CA ALA A 490 14.62 -19.63 -20.59
C ALA A 490 15.05 -18.70 -19.42
N ILE A 491 14.37 -17.58 -19.18
CA ILE A 491 14.83 -16.52 -18.28
C ILE A 491 13.81 -16.16 -17.17
N TYR A 492 12.70 -16.89 -17.05
CA TYR A 492 11.65 -16.51 -16.09
C TYR A 492 12.03 -16.81 -14.62
N TYR A 493 12.52 -18.02 -14.32
CA TYR A 493 12.82 -18.49 -12.95
C TYR A 493 14.32 -18.57 -12.63
N ARG A 494 15.13 -17.64 -13.15
CA ARG A 494 16.47 -17.39 -12.60
C ARG A 494 16.34 -16.34 -11.52
N ARG A 495 16.92 -16.59 -10.33
CA ARG A 495 17.01 -15.54 -9.31
C ARG A 495 17.66 -14.31 -9.92
N PRO A 496 17.30 -13.07 -9.53
CA PRO A 496 18.03 -11.89 -9.96
C PRO A 496 19.55 -12.09 -9.79
N SER A 497 20.00 -12.57 -8.63
CA SER A 497 21.41 -12.89 -8.38
C SER A 497 22.03 -13.86 -9.39
N GLU A 498 21.29 -14.82 -9.94
CA GLU A 498 21.75 -15.79 -10.96
C GLU A 498 21.60 -15.26 -12.40
N ARG A 499 20.68 -14.33 -12.61
CA ARG A 499 20.50 -13.58 -13.87
C ARG A 499 21.59 -12.52 -14.06
N TYR A 500 22.19 -12.09 -12.93
CA TYR A 500 23.22 -11.07 -12.81
C TYR A 500 24.57 -11.63 -12.31
N ALA A 501 24.67 -12.94 -12.07
CA ALA A 501 25.93 -13.62 -11.79
C ALA A 501 26.73 -13.69 -13.10
N PHE A 502 27.66 -12.76 -13.23
CA PHE A 502 28.78 -12.80 -14.17
C PHE A 502 30.07 -12.77 -13.35
#